data_AF-A0A829PSU2-F1
#
_entry.id   AF-A0A829PSU2-F1
#
_cell.length_a   1.000
_cell.length_b   1.000
_cell.length_c   1.000
_cell.angle_alpha   90.00
_cell.angle_beta   90.00
_cell.angle_gamma   90.00
#
_symmetry.space_group_name_H-M   'P 1'
#
loop_
_entity.id
_entity.type
_entity.pdbx_description
1 polymer ?
#
loop_
_entity_poly.entity_id
_entity_poly.type
_entity_poly.pdbx_seq_one_letter_code
_entity_poly.pdbx_strand_id
1 'polypeptide(L)'
;MSRTPENSPTTVDNLQALSVTDLLAARDLYHHHLTNKPNVVGTAIGRYLIREQPGGARTLVNSRVEQGFSWPCVMVFISDWAAPKSLTPYDYVPKQLFMPDGRVVPVCKVQVDPAPVSTTTTPRHPARRAGPPHCWAAACPSSSMSRTSRTPRPRAAWSPTATRCTH
;
A
#
# COMPACT_ATOMS: atom_id res chain seq x y z
N MET A 1 18.79 53.32 8.66
CA MET A 1 18.97 51.86 8.87
C MET A 1 17.71 51.34 9.55
N SER A 2 16.69 50.99 8.78
CA SER A 2 15.45 50.43 9.33
C SER A 2 15.25 49.08 8.65
N ARG A 3 15.52 48.01 9.40
CA ARG A 3 15.34 46.63 8.94
C ARG A 3 13.88 46.46 8.55
N THR A 4 13.65 45.97 7.34
CA THR A 4 12.36 45.47 6.86
C THR A 4 11.75 44.49 7.86
N PRO A 5 10.41 44.46 8.04
CA PRO A 5 9.79 43.41 8.81
C PRO A 5 10.09 42.08 8.12
N GLU A 6 10.70 41.21 8.89
CA GLU A 6 11.12 39.87 8.57
C GLU A 6 9.93 39.07 8.02
N ASN A 7 10.11 38.61 6.79
CA ASN A 7 9.22 37.75 6.04
C ASN A 7 8.82 36.54 6.91
N SER A 8 7.61 36.58 7.49
CA SER A 8 7.05 35.41 8.17
C SER A 8 6.89 34.32 7.12
N PRO A 9 7.62 33.18 7.21
CA PRO A 9 7.51 32.13 6.21
C PRO A 9 6.06 31.70 6.17
N THR A 10 5.43 31.94 5.02
CA THR A 10 4.02 31.65 4.84
C THR A 10 3.81 30.17 5.14
N THR A 11 2.75 29.82 5.85
CA THR A 11 2.45 28.43 6.28
C THR A 11 2.60 27.41 5.15
N VAL A 12 2.44 27.84 3.90
CA VAL A 12 2.59 27.05 2.66
C VAL A 12 4.03 26.60 2.40
N ASP A 13 5.03 27.46 2.62
CA ASP A 13 6.45 27.13 2.37
C ASP A 13 6.94 26.03 3.32
N ASN A 14 6.42 26.02 4.56
CA ASN A 14 6.71 24.99 5.55
C ASN A 14 6.14 23.61 5.20
N LEU A 15 5.10 23.54 4.35
CA LEU A 15 4.48 22.26 3.97
C LEU A 15 5.37 21.46 3.00
N GLN A 16 6.19 22.12 2.16
CA GLN A 16 7.16 21.39 1.32
C GLN A 16 8.30 20.79 2.16
N ALA A 17 8.60 21.33 3.33
CA ALA A 17 9.73 20.94 4.17
C ALA A 17 9.43 19.76 5.13
N LEU A 18 8.20 19.22 5.11
CA LEU A 18 7.80 18.09 5.96
C LEU A 18 8.60 16.83 5.62
N SER A 19 9.32 16.30 6.62
CA SER A 19 10.04 15.04 6.47
C SER A 19 9.10 13.83 6.58
N VAL A 20 9.52 12.68 6.06
CA VAL A 20 8.77 11.42 6.19
C VAL A 20 8.56 11.06 7.66
N THR A 21 9.54 11.32 8.52
CA THR A 21 9.45 11.09 9.97
C THR A 21 8.32 11.89 10.60
N ASP A 22 8.14 13.14 10.18
CA ASP A 22 7.07 14.00 10.69
C ASP A 22 5.70 13.53 10.24
N LEU A 23 5.58 13.07 8.99
CA LEU A 23 4.34 12.47 8.50
C LEU A 23 3.99 11.18 9.24
N LEU A 24 4.98 10.35 9.56
CA LEU A 24 4.77 9.14 10.35
C LEU A 24 4.32 9.48 11.77
N ALA A 25 5.00 10.42 12.43
CA ALA A 25 4.62 10.90 13.75
C ALA A 25 3.19 11.48 13.76
N ALA A 26 2.84 12.29 12.75
CA ALA A 26 1.50 12.84 12.60
C ALA A 26 0.44 11.76 12.36
N ARG A 27 0.74 10.80 11.47
CA ARG A 27 -0.15 9.66 11.21
C ARG A 27 -0.39 8.90 12.50
N ASP A 28 0.65 8.50 13.20
CA ASP A 28 0.54 7.64 14.38
C ASP A 28 -0.19 8.35 15.53
N LEU A 29 0.02 9.66 15.70
CA LEU A 29 -0.68 10.47 16.70
C LEU A 29 -2.19 10.57 16.42
N TYR A 30 -2.59 10.72 15.15
CA TYR A 30 -3.99 10.92 14.77
C TYR A 30 -4.70 9.67 14.23
N HIS A 31 -3.98 8.57 14.02
CA HIS A 31 -4.49 7.37 13.36
C HIS A 31 -5.75 6.83 14.05
N HIS A 32 -5.69 6.67 15.37
CA HIS A 32 -6.82 6.18 16.16
C HIS A 32 -8.02 7.15 16.11
N HIS A 33 -7.77 8.46 16.25
CA HIS A 33 -8.83 9.47 16.19
C HIS A 33 -9.50 9.57 14.81
N LEU A 34 -8.75 9.32 13.74
CA LEU A 34 -9.28 9.30 12.38
C LEU A 34 -10.04 8.00 12.11
N THR A 35 -9.49 6.86 12.51
CA THR A 35 -10.09 5.52 12.25
C THR A 35 -11.36 5.28 13.07
N ASN A 36 -11.53 5.94 14.21
CA ASN A 36 -12.78 5.89 14.97
C ASN A 36 -13.96 6.62 14.30
N LYS A 37 -13.73 7.33 13.18
CA LYS A 37 -14.81 7.97 12.42
C LYS A 37 -15.51 6.94 11.54
N PRO A 38 -16.85 6.99 11.43
CA PRO A 38 -17.63 5.94 10.77
C PRO A 38 -17.36 5.82 9.26
N ASN A 39 -16.89 6.90 8.64
CA ASN A 39 -16.60 6.99 7.21
C ASN A 39 -15.14 6.72 6.86
N VAL A 40 -14.24 6.51 7.84
CA VAL A 40 -12.81 6.32 7.59
C VAL A 40 -12.48 4.83 7.55
N VAL A 41 -11.96 4.38 6.41
CA VAL A 41 -11.54 2.99 6.19
C VAL A 41 -10.09 2.78 6.67
N GLY A 42 -9.26 3.82 6.57
CA GLY A 42 -7.88 3.77 7.04
C GLY A 42 -7.08 5.02 6.73
N THR A 43 -5.84 5.04 7.20
CA THR A 43 -4.92 6.18 7.00
C THR A 43 -3.56 5.70 6.52
N ALA A 44 -2.93 6.48 5.66
CA ALA A 44 -1.56 6.27 5.17
C ALA A 44 -0.79 7.60 5.12
N ILE A 45 0.49 7.55 4.79
CA ILE A 45 1.29 8.73 4.45
C ILE A 45 1.56 8.73 2.94
N GLY A 46 1.71 9.92 2.36
CA GLY A 46 2.02 10.03 0.95
C GLY A 46 2.11 11.47 0.47
N ARG A 47 1.90 11.66 -0.83
CA ARG A 47 1.81 12.98 -1.45
C ARG A 47 0.37 13.32 -1.78
N TYR A 48 0.04 14.60 -1.69
CA TYR A 48 -1.29 15.10 -1.94
C TYR A 48 -1.69 14.83 -3.39
N LEU A 49 -2.84 14.20 -3.57
CA LEU A 49 -3.35 13.83 -4.88
C LEU A 49 -4.11 15.00 -5.54
N ILE A 50 -3.66 15.36 -6.73
CA ILE A 50 -4.29 16.37 -7.59
C ILE A 50 -5.33 15.67 -8.45
N ARG A 51 -6.55 16.22 -8.46
CA ARG A 51 -7.64 15.68 -9.28
C ARG A 51 -7.41 16.05 -10.73
N GLU A 52 -7.73 15.13 -11.63
CA GLU A 52 -7.67 15.41 -13.07
C GLU A 52 -8.82 16.30 -13.53
N GLN A 53 -9.99 16.14 -12.90
CA GLN A 53 -11.17 16.95 -13.17
C GLN A 53 -11.61 17.69 -11.89
N PRO A 54 -12.00 18.97 -11.98
CA PRO A 54 -12.53 19.71 -10.85
C PRO A 54 -13.94 19.23 -10.51
N GLY A 55 -14.21 19.02 -9.22
CA GLY A 55 -15.51 18.56 -8.72
C GLY A 55 -15.53 17.06 -8.41
N GLY A 56 -16.46 16.65 -7.55
CA GLY A 56 -16.65 15.25 -7.16
C GLY A 56 -15.66 14.72 -6.12
N ALA A 57 -15.79 13.42 -5.86
CA ALA A 57 -14.97 12.71 -4.91
C ALA A 57 -13.56 12.48 -5.46
N ARG A 58 -12.56 12.58 -4.58
CA ARG A 58 -11.20 12.20 -4.96
C ARG A 58 -11.06 10.70 -4.82
N THR A 59 -10.64 9.98 -5.85
CA THR A 59 -10.31 8.55 -5.79
C THR A 59 -8.86 8.34 -6.22
N LEU A 60 -8.32 7.14 -6.02
CA LEU A 60 -6.98 6.79 -6.50
C LEU A 60 -6.88 6.74 -8.03
N VAL A 61 -8.01 6.57 -8.73
CA VAL A 61 -8.05 6.44 -10.20
C VAL A 61 -8.23 7.77 -10.91
N ASN A 62 -8.91 8.74 -10.30
CA ASN A 62 -9.20 10.05 -10.91
C ASN A 62 -8.24 11.16 -10.45
N SER A 63 -7.16 10.78 -9.77
CA SER A 63 -6.21 11.70 -9.18
C SER A 63 -4.80 11.14 -9.26
N ARG A 64 -3.83 12.03 -9.43
CA ARG A 64 -2.42 11.68 -9.55
C ARG A 64 -1.55 12.58 -8.70
N VAL A 65 -0.33 12.13 -8.46
CA VAL A 65 0.73 12.97 -7.88
C VAL A 65 1.35 13.76 -9.03
N GLU A 66 1.31 15.08 -8.93
CA GLU A 66 1.97 16.00 -9.85
C GLU A 66 3.20 16.62 -9.19
N GLN A 67 4.34 16.58 -9.88
CA GLN A 67 5.60 17.10 -9.38
C GLN A 67 5.51 18.64 -9.24
N GLY A 68 5.93 19.17 -8.09
CA GLY A 68 5.86 20.61 -7.79
C GLY A 68 4.53 21.11 -7.22
N PHE A 69 3.43 20.38 -7.45
CA PHE A 69 2.10 20.74 -6.92
C PHE A 69 1.61 19.82 -5.79
N SER A 70 2.24 18.65 -5.63
CA SER A 70 1.84 17.66 -4.61
C SER A 70 2.70 17.77 -3.36
N TRP A 71 2.04 18.03 -2.23
CA TRP A 71 2.67 18.27 -0.93
C TRP A 71 2.73 16.98 -0.10
N PRO A 72 3.76 16.77 0.74
CA PRO A 72 3.76 15.69 1.73
C PRO A 72 2.53 15.79 2.64
N CYS A 73 1.78 14.71 2.81
CA CYS A 73 0.50 14.73 3.54
C CYS A 73 0.14 13.37 4.16
N VAL A 74 -0.81 13.39 5.11
CA VAL A 74 -1.49 12.17 5.58
C VAL A 74 -2.67 11.88 4.67
N MET A 75 -2.72 10.69 4.10
CA MET A 75 -3.82 10.22 3.26
C MET A 75 -4.88 9.57 4.14
N VAL A 76 -6.13 9.95 3.96
CA VAL A 76 -7.27 9.38 4.69
C VAL A 76 -8.23 8.77 3.68
N PHE A 77 -8.40 7.46 3.78
CA PHE A 77 -9.30 6.70 2.94
C PHE A 77 -10.70 6.71 3.55
N ILE A 78 -11.68 7.14 2.77
CA ILE A 78 -13.07 7.24 3.20
C ILE A 78 -13.99 6.38 2.33
N SER A 79 -15.03 5.79 2.92
CA SER A 79 -16.03 5.00 2.17
C SER A 79 -16.93 5.92 1.35
N ASP A 80 -17.48 6.94 2.00
CA ASP A 80 -18.47 7.83 1.42
C ASP A 80 -17.95 9.25 1.35
N TRP A 81 -17.94 9.78 0.13
CA TRP A 81 -17.74 11.20 -0.11
C TRP A 81 -19.07 11.95 0.14
N ALA A 82 -19.57 11.86 1.37
CA ALA A 82 -20.87 12.42 1.71
C ALA A 82 -20.91 13.95 1.55
N ALA A 83 -22.04 14.43 1.04
CA ALA A 83 -22.40 15.83 1.13
C ALA A 83 -22.47 16.24 2.62
N PRO A 84 -22.02 17.45 3.01
CA PRO A 84 -21.88 17.88 4.41
C PRO A 84 -23.15 17.79 5.29
N LYS A 85 -24.31 17.44 4.74
CA LYS A 85 -25.63 17.48 5.40
C LYS A 85 -26.02 16.22 6.14
N SER A 86 -25.33 15.09 5.96
CA SER A 86 -25.64 13.82 6.64
C SER A 86 -24.62 13.42 7.72
N LEU A 87 -23.53 14.17 7.87
CA LEU A 87 -22.46 13.88 8.83
C LEU A 87 -22.48 14.90 9.97
N THR A 88 -22.23 14.45 11.19
CA THR A 88 -22.01 15.39 12.29
C THR A 88 -20.67 16.11 12.09
N PRO A 89 -20.49 17.33 12.60
CA PRO A 89 -19.21 18.03 12.49
C PRO A 89 -18.00 17.25 13.02
N TYR A 90 -18.23 16.32 13.95
CA TYR A 90 -17.21 15.44 14.54
C TYR A 90 -16.78 14.29 13.62
N ASP A 91 -17.67 13.86 12.72
CA ASP A 91 -17.39 12.80 11.74
C ASP A 91 -16.61 13.34 10.53
N TYR A 92 -16.43 14.66 10.45
CA TYR A 92 -15.71 15.27 9.35
C TYR A 92 -14.19 15.04 9.49
N VAL A 93 -13.57 14.57 8.40
CA VAL A 93 -12.12 14.48 8.31
C VAL A 93 -11.53 15.88 8.06
N PRO A 94 -10.70 16.41 8.99
CA PRO A 94 -10.15 17.75 8.88
C PRO A 94 -9.23 17.88 7.66
N LYS A 95 -9.03 19.11 7.18
CA LYS A 95 -8.12 19.39 6.05
C LYS A 95 -6.64 19.39 6.45
N GLN A 96 -6.36 19.58 7.74
CA GLN A 96 -5.03 19.67 8.30
C GLN A 96 -5.03 19.16 9.75
N LEU A 97 -3.90 18.64 10.19
CA LEU A 97 -3.63 18.15 11.54
C LEU A 97 -2.62 19.07 12.20
N PHE A 98 -2.80 19.33 13.49
CA PHE A 98 -1.93 20.22 14.25
C PHE A 98 -1.08 19.40 15.21
N MET A 99 0.21 19.35 14.98
CA MET A 99 1.12 18.62 15.85
C MET A 99 1.37 19.38 17.16
N PRO A 100 1.71 18.67 18.26
CA PRO A 100 1.99 19.31 19.56
C PRO A 100 3.21 20.24 19.53
N ASP A 101 4.09 20.09 18.55
CA ASP A 101 5.24 20.97 18.30
C ASP A 101 4.89 22.23 17.49
N GLY A 102 3.61 22.43 17.15
CA GLY A 102 3.11 23.58 16.39
C GLY A 102 3.15 23.39 14.87
N ARG A 103 3.65 22.26 14.36
CA ARG A 103 3.65 21.99 12.91
C ARG A 103 2.25 21.65 12.41
N VAL A 104 2.00 21.98 11.15
CA VAL A 104 0.72 21.70 10.48
C VAL A 104 0.96 20.66 9.39
N VAL A 105 0.25 19.54 9.45
CA VAL A 105 0.35 18.46 8.47
C VAL A 105 -0.93 18.40 7.64
N PRO A 106 -0.85 18.49 6.30
CA PRO A 106 -2.05 18.52 5.47
C PRO A 106 -2.63 17.11 5.34
N VAL A 107 -3.94 17.05 5.07
CA VAL A 107 -4.69 15.80 4.91
C VAL A 107 -5.23 15.68 3.48
N CYS A 108 -4.93 14.56 2.83
CA CYS A 108 -5.49 14.20 1.53
C CYS A 108 -6.61 13.17 1.71
N LYS A 109 -7.86 13.60 1.53
CA LYS A 109 -9.02 12.71 1.53
C LYS A 109 -9.14 11.99 0.20
N VAL A 110 -9.35 10.67 0.26
CA VAL A 110 -9.47 9.77 -0.89
C VAL A 110 -10.62 8.79 -0.64
N GLN A 111 -11.62 8.78 -1.50
CA GLN A 111 -12.68 7.80 -1.52
C GLN A 111 -12.16 6.46 -2.04
N VAL A 112 -12.52 5.39 -1.35
CA VAL A 112 -12.21 4.00 -1.68
C VAL A 112 -13.40 3.13 -1.35
N ASP A 113 -13.72 2.19 -2.23
CA ASP A 113 -14.68 1.13 -1.94
C ASP A 113 -14.01 0.11 -1.01
N PRO A 114 -14.51 -0.07 0.24
CA PRO A 114 -13.92 -1.01 1.16
C PRO A 114 -14.06 -2.44 0.62
N ALA A 115 -13.00 -3.23 0.74
CA ALA A 115 -13.02 -4.62 0.30
C ALA A 115 -14.10 -5.40 1.09
N PRO A 116 -14.85 -6.30 0.43
CA PRO A 116 -15.79 -7.16 1.13
C PRO A 116 -15.03 -8.02 2.14
N VAL A 117 -15.50 -8.03 3.38
CA VAL A 117 -14.91 -8.86 4.44
C VAL A 117 -15.13 -10.33 4.06
N SER A 118 -14.10 -10.98 3.53
CA SER A 118 -14.17 -12.41 3.22
C SER A 118 -14.03 -13.18 4.53
N THR A 119 -15.14 -13.61 5.11
CA THR A 119 -15.20 -14.40 6.35
C THR A 119 -14.67 -15.84 6.19
N THR A 120 -14.15 -16.21 5.02
CA THR A 120 -13.50 -17.50 4.79
C THR A 120 -12.09 -17.52 5.37
N THR A 121 -11.99 -17.50 6.70
CA THR A 121 -10.80 -17.93 7.42
C THR A 121 -10.71 -19.45 7.29
N THR A 122 -10.22 -19.94 6.14
CA THR A 122 -9.54 -21.24 6.15
C THR A 122 -8.26 -21.04 6.94
N PRO A 123 -8.03 -21.75 8.05
CA PRO A 123 -6.78 -21.65 8.80
C PRO A 123 -5.66 -22.11 7.88
N ARG A 124 -4.97 -21.16 7.25
CA ARG A 124 -3.75 -21.46 6.51
C ARG A 124 -2.64 -21.52 7.56
N HIS A 125 -2.65 -22.59 8.37
CA HIS A 125 -1.46 -23.00 9.08
C HIS A 125 -0.33 -23.08 8.05
N PRO A 126 0.87 -22.52 8.31
CA PRO A 126 2.00 -22.84 7.47
C PRO A 126 2.13 -24.36 7.55
N ALA A 127 1.91 -25.04 6.41
CA ALA A 127 2.15 -26.47 6.33
C ALA A 127 3.58 -26.67 6.82
N ARG A 128 3.72 -27.25 8.01
CA ARG A 128 4.99 -27.63 8.58
C ARG A 128 5.58 -28.56 7.53
N ARG A 129 6.59 -28.10 6.79
CA ARG A 129 7.36 -28.96 5.89
C ARG A 129 7.96 -30.02 6.80
N ALA A 130 7.28 -31.15 6.94
CA ALA A 130 7.88 -32.35 7.47
C ALA A 130 8.98 -32.69 6.48
N GLY A 131 10.22 -32.30 6.83
CA GLY A 131 11.39 -32.87 6.17
C GLY A 131 11.28 -34.39 6.24
N PRO A 132 11.78 -35.10 5.21
CA PRO A 132 11.75 -36.56 5.22
C PRO A 132 12.38 -37.05 6.53
N PRO A 133 11.78 -38.04 7.21
CA PRO A 133 12.41 -38.63 8.37
C PRO A 133 13.77 -39.14 7.90
N HIS A 134 14.80 -38.63 8.56
CA HIS A 134 16.13 -39.19 8.52
C HIS A 134 16.00 -40.68 8.82
N CYS A 135 16.15 -41.52 7.79
CA CYS A 135 16.32 -42.96 7.96
C CYS A 135 17.66 -43.17 8.67
N TRP A 136 17.63 -43.12 10.01
CA TRP A 136 18.72 -43.64 10.84
C TRP A 136 18.67 -45.16 10.76
N ALA A 137 19.64 -45.72 10.05
CA ALA A 137 20.24 -47.05 10.17
C ALA A 137 19.36 -48.22 10.63
N ALA A 138 19.16 -49.19 9.74
CA ALA A 138 19.53 -50.59 9.99
C ALA A 138 19.47 -51.43 8.70
N ALA A 139 20.50 -52.26 8.52
CA ALA A 139 20.58 -53.45 7.67
C ALA A 139 20.66 -53.25 6.14
N CYS A 140 21.90 -53.28 5.64
CA CYS A 140 22.22 -53.85 4.33
C CYS A 140 21.90 -55.35 4.30
N PRO A 141 21.27 -55.86 3.23
CA PRO A 141 21.57 -57.20 2.73
C PRO A 141 22.39 -57.06 1.44
N SER A 142 23.61 -57.60 1.51
CA SER A 142 24.45 -57.92 0.36
C SER A 142 23.75 -58.95 -0.53
N SER A 143 23.60 -58.65 -1.82
CA SER A 143 23.48 -59.58 -2.96
C SER A 143 23.16 -58.72 -4.20
N SER A 144 23.68 -58.91 -5.40
CA SER A 144 24.75 -59.72 -5.95
C SER A 144 24.96 -59.12 -7.36
N MET A 145 26.19 -59.19 -7.86
CA MET A 145 26.60 -58.69 -9.18
C MET A 145 25.64 -59.09 -10.31
N SER A 146 25.38 -58.16 -11.25
CA SER A 146 25.29 -58.48 -12.68
C SER A 146 25.56 -57.23 -13.53
N ARG A 147 26.67 -57.31 -14.24
CA ARG A 147 27.28 -56.31 -15.12
C ARG A 147 26.78 -56.54 -16.55
N THR A 148 26.17 -55.54 -17.20
CA THR A 148 25.98 -55.48 -18.67
C THR A 148 25.61 -54.03 -19.03
N SER A 149 26.59 -53.15 -19.29
CA SER A 149 27.23 -52.81 -20.58
C SER A 149 26.51 -51.70 -21.37
N ARG A 150 27.28 -50.63 -21.71
CA ARG A 150 27.31 -49.90 -23.03
C ARG A 150 26.01 -49.23 -23.53
N THR A 151 25.91 -48.00 -24.06
CA THR A 151 26.77 -46.83 -24.40
C THR A 151 25.81 -45.63 -24.70
N PRO A 152 26.14 -44.49 -25.36
CA PRO A 152 25.69 -43.14 -24.94
C PRO A 152 24.59 -42.46 -25.80
N ARG A 153 24.08 -41.32 -25.26
CA ARG A 153 23.44 -40.12 -25.87
C ARG A 153 23.22 -40.07 -27.41
N PRO A 154 22.12 -39.42 -27.87
CA PRO A 154 22.25 -37.99 -28.22
C PRO A 154 21.04 -37.07 -27.92
N ARG A 155 21.34 -35.77 -27.99
CA ARG A 155 20.42 -34.61 -28.03
C ARG A 155 19.65 -34.55 -29.36
N ALA A 156 18.39 -34.13 -29.31
CA ALA A 156 17.68 -33.33 -30.31
C ALA A 156 16.44 -32.72 -29.60
N ALA A 157 16.26 -31.41 -29.39
CA ALA A 157 16.20 -30.26 -30.30
C ALA A 157 14.93 -30.25 -31.19
N TRP A 158 14.00 -29.34 -30.85
CA TRP A 158 13.04 -28.59 -31.70
C TRP A 158 11.96 -29.40 -32.44
N SER A 159 10.68 -28.98 -32.58
CA SER A 159 10.10 -27.66 -32.86
C SER A 159 8.57 -27.65 -32.59
N PRO A 160 7.92 -26.46 -32.59
CA PRO A 160 6.48 -26.29 -32.47
C PRO A 160 5.76 -26.41 -33.83
N THR A 161 4.58 -27.02 -33.85
CA THR A 161 3.73 -27.09 -35.05
C THR A 161 2.60 -26.07 -34.96
N ALA A 162 2.62 -25.12 -35.89
CA ALA A 162 1.51 -24.24 -36.23
C ALA A 162 0.52 -24.94 -37.16
N THR A 163 -0.78 -24.62 -37.06
CA THR A 163 -1.80 -24.78 -38.12
C THR A 163 -2.92 -23.78 -37.77
N ARG A 164 -3.01 -22.58 -38.35
CA ARG A 164 -3.45 -22.11 -39.68
C ARG A 164 -4.96 -22.26 -39.99
N CYS A 165 -5.55 -21.09 -40.29
CA CYS A 165 -6.54 -20.78 -41.34
C CYS A 165 -8.07 -20.81 -41.07
N THR A 166 -8.63 -19.58 -41.15
CA THR A 166 -9.76 -19.07 -41.96
C THR A 166 -11.20 -19.50 -41.70
N HIS A 167 -12.06 -18.49 -41.51
CA HIS A 167 -13.06 -18.08 -42.50
C HIS A 167 -13.26 -16.56 -42.51
#